data_AF-A0A803MF36-F1
#
_entry.id   AF-A0A803MF36-F1
#
_cell.length_a   1.000
_cell.length_b   1.000
_cell.length_c   1.000
_cell.angle_alpha   90.00
_cell.angle_beta   90.00
_cell.angle_gamma   90.00
#
_symmetry.space_group_name_H-M   'P 1'
#
loop_
_entity.id
_entity.type
_entity.pdbx_description
1 polymer ?
#
loop_
_entity_poly.entity_id
_entity_poly.type
_entity_poly.pdbx_seq_one_letter_code
_entity_poly.pdbx_strand_id
1 'polypeptide(L)'
;YYYRLLSGQESLSTFERDRAWHVPEELNLQTMQEACKVLVGHHDFSSFRAAGCQAKSPIRTLDELHVTESVSVPYFPSFVEREQCNISVQDSPNNNGEELTESCQQFGIRRGHRCLVVKARSRSFLYHQVRLLVGVLKCVGTGQITVADVKCILNARSVTAASPMAPACGLYLGHVKYDFN
;
A
#
# COMPACT_ATOMS: atom_id res chain seq x y z
N TYR A 1 2.16 11.08 9.04
CA TYR A 1 2.95 9.93 8.58
C TYR A 1 2.48 9.49 7.22
N TYR A 2 3.40 8.98 6.42
CA TYR A 2 3.14 8.28 5.17
C TYR A 2 3.66 6.86 5.32
N TYR A 3 2.99 5.90 4.70
CA TYR A 3 3.44 4.53 4.62
C TYR A 3 3.39 4.07 3.17
N ARG A 4 4.51 3.58 2.64
CA ARG A 4 4.63 3.15 1.24
C ARG A 4 4.51 1.63 1.14
N LEU A 5 3.56 1.18 0.32
CA LEU A 5 3.35 -0.22 -0.05
C LEU A 5 3.59 -0.39 -1.55
N LEU A 6 4.14 -1.53 -1.93
CA LEU A 6 4.31 -1.96 -3.32
C LEU A 6 3.58 -3.29 -3.47
N SER A 7 2.56 -3.32 -4.33
CA SER A 7 1.75 -4.50 -4.61
C SER A 7 2.09 -5.05 -6.00
N GLY A 8 2.41 -6.34 -6.07
CA GLY A 8 2.74 -7.01 -7.33
C GLY A 8 3.60 -8.27 -7.16
N GLN A 9 3.38 -9.24 -8.05
CA GLN A 9 4.07 -10.54 -8.05
C GLN A 9 5.55 -10.46 -8.45
N GLU A 10 5.97 -9.35 -9.06
CA GLU A 10 7.36 -9.20 -9.50
C GLU A 10 8.33 -9.05 -8.31
N SER A 11 9.61 -9.32 -8.54
CA SER A 11 10.64 -9.02 -7.54
C SER A 11 10.77 -7.51 -7.36
N LEU A 12 10.96 -7.07 -6.11
CA LEU A 12 11.30 -5.68 -5.85
C LEU A 12 12.62 -5.29 -6.52
N SER A 13 12.67 -4.05 -7.00
CA SER A 13 13.94 -3.41 -7.32
C SER A 13 14.82 -3.31 -6.07
N THR A 14 16.14 -3.48 -6.23
CA THR A 14 17.12 -3.26 -5.15
C THR A 14 16.98 -1.87 -4.52
N PHE A 15 16.58 -0.88 -5.32
CA PHE A 15 16.32 0.47 -4.81
C PHE A 15 15.11 0.51 -3.85
N GLU A 16 14.10 -0.33 -4.03
CA GLU A 16 12.85 -0.22 -3.27
C GLU A 16 12.78 -1.10 -2.03
N ARG A 17 13.66 -2.10 -1.92
CA ARG A 17 13.66 -3.13 -0.87
C ARG A 17 13.55 -2.57 0.55
N ASP A 18 14.29 -1.49 0.84
CA ASP A 18 14.33 -0.88 2.17
C ASP A 18 13.52 0.43 2.26
N ARG A 19 12.69 0.73 1.27
CA ARG A 19 11.91 1.98 1.17
C ARG A 19 10.40 1.79 1.07
N ALA A 20 9.93 0.56 1.00
CA ALA A 20 8.52 0.24 0.95
C ALA A 20 8.29 -1.17 1.45
N TRP A 21 7.08 -1.43 1.94
CA TRP A 21 6.65 -2.80 2.20
C TRP A 21 6.17 -3.44 0.90
N HIS A 22 6.85 -4.50 0.48
CA HIS A 22 6.39 -5.34 -0.62
C HIS A 22 5.33 -6.33 -0.17
N VAL A 23 4.25 -6.35 -0.93
CA VAL A 23 3.11 -7.23 -0.77
C VAL A 23 2.93 -7.94 -2.12
N PRO A 24 3.31 -9.21 -2.25
CA PRO A 24 3.15 -9.96 -3.50
C PRO A 24 1.68 -10.02 -3.96
N GLU A 25 0.76 -10.09 -3.00
CA GLU A 25 -0.68 -10.16 -3.24
C GLU A 25 -1.23 -8.85 -3.82
N GLU A 26 -2.29 -8.96 -4.63
CA GLU A 26 -3.03 -7.81 -5.10
C GLU A 26 -3.82 -7.16 -3.95
N LEU A 27 -3.79 -5.83 -3.90
CA LEU A 27 -4.50 -5.06 -2.91
C LEU A 27 -5.70 -4.33 -3.53
N ASN A 28 -6.89 -4.61 -2.99
CA ASN A 28 -8.11 -3.89 -3.33
C ASN A 28 -8.10 -2.51 -2.66
N LEU A 29 -7.92 -1.47 -3.48
CA LEU A 29 -7.85 -0.09 -2.99
C LEU A 29 -9.16 0.37 -2.34
N GLN A 30 -10.31 -0.03 -2.89
CA GLN A 30 -11.62 0.42 -2.43
C GLN A 30 -11.95 -0.10 -1.03
N THR A 31 -11.75 -1.40 -0.77
CA THR A 31 -12.00 -1.99 0.55
C THR A 31 -11.06 -1.40 1.61
N MET A 32 -9.80 -1.13 1.24
CA MET A 32 -8.86 -0.43 2.12
C MET A 32 -9.34 0.99 2.45
N GLN A 33 -9.87 1.73 1.46
CA GLN A 33 -10.43 3.07 1.68
C GLN A 33 -11.67 3.04 2.59
N GLU A 34 -12.54 2.05 2.44
CA GLU A 34 -13.69 1.84 3.33
C GLU A 34 -13.26 1.54 4.76
N ALA A 35 -12.25 0.66 4.94
CA ALA A 35 -11.65 0.41 6.26
C ALA A 35 -11.01 1.65 6.87
N CYS A 36 -10.37 2.51 6.06
CA CYS A 36 -9.82 3.78 6.56
C CYS A 36 -10.91 4.66 7.18
N LYS A 37 -12.08 4.76 6.55
CA LYS A 37 -13.21 5.56 7.06
C LYS A 37 -13.68 5.09 8.44
N VAL A 38 -13.66 3.78 8.71
CA VAL A 38 -14.04 3.21 10.01
C VAL A 38 -13.05 3.62 11.11
N LEU A 39 -11.76 3.72 10.78
CA LEU A 39 -10.68 3.98 11.73
C LEU A 39 -10.45 5.47 12.03
N VAL A 40 -10.92 6.37 11.16
CA VAL A 40 -10.86 7.82 11.38
C VAL A 40 -11.79 8.22 12.53
N GLY A 41 -11.36 9.18 13.35
CA GLY A 41 -12.14 9.71 14.47
C GLY A 41 -11.56 9.38 15.84
N HIS A 42 -12.41 9.50 16.86
CA HIS A 42 -12.02 9.35 18.26
C HIS A 42 -12.37 7.96 18.78
N HIS A 43 -11.35 7.15 19.06
CA HIS A 43 -11.54 5.73 19.39
C HIS A 43 -10.58 5.27 20.49
N ASP A 44 -10.92 4.13 21.09
CA ASP A 44 -9.99 3.34 21.89
C ASP A 44 -9.12 2.48 20.96
N PHE A 45 -7.85 2.83 20.82
CA PHE A 45 -6.90 2.12 19.96
C PHE A 45 -6.13 1.03 20.72
N SER A 46 -6.69 0.45 21.78
CA SER A 46 -6.05 -0.64 22.54
C SER A 46 -5.67 -1.84 21.66
N SER A 47 -6.49 -2.17 20.65
CA SER A 47 -6.17 -3.22 19.66
C SER A 47 -5.01 -2.86 18.73
N PHE A 48 -4.70 -1.57 18.60
CA PHE A 48 -3.60 -1.06 17.78
C PHE A 48 -2.43 -0.58 18.65
N ARG A 49 -2.21 -1.26 19.79
CA ARG A 49 -1.18 -0.92 20.76
C ARG A 49 -0.26 -2.12 21.00
N ALA A 50 1.03 -1.97 20.70
CA ALA A 50 2.02 -2.98 21.03
C ALA A 50 2.25 -3.08 22.56
N ALA A 51 2.64 -4.27 23.03
CA ALA A 51 2.84 -4.57 24.46
C ALA A 51 3.82 -3.62 25.19
N GLY A 52 4.77 -3.02 24.47
CA GLY A 52 5.74 -2.07 25.02
C GLY A 52 5.25 -0.61 25.14
N CYS A 53 3.97 -0.34 24.90
CA CYS A 53 3.47 1.04 24.92
C CYS A 53 3.31 1.58 26.34
N GLN A 54 4.01 2.68 26.65
CA GLN A 54 3.97 3.34 27.97
C GLN A 54 2.90 4.45 28.07
N ALA A 55 2.05 4.62 27.06
CA ALA A 55 1.05 5.68 27.06
C ALA A 55 -0.02 5.43 28.14
N LYS A 56 -0.33 6.47 28.94
CA LYS A 56 -1.31 6.41 30.04
C LYS A 56 -2.74 6.09 29.59
N SER A 57 -3.10 6.46 28.36
CA SER A 57 -4.42 6.17 27.78
C SER A 57 -4.27 5.66 26.34
N PRO A 58 -5.01 4.63 25.94
CA PRO A 58 -5.07 4.13 24.56
C PRO A 58 -6.03 4.95 23.67
N ILE A 59 -6.76 5.91 24.25
CA ILE A 59 -7.72 6.73 23.51
C ILE A 59 -6.97 7.76 22.67
N ARG A 60 -7.20 7.78 21.36
CA ARG A 60 -6.60 8.74 20.44
C ARG A 60 -7.64 9.24 19.44
N THR A 61 -7.38 10.41 18.88
CA THR A 61 -8.15 10.96 17.75
C THR A 61 -7.28 10.87 16.50
N LEU A 62 -7.74 10.12 15.50
CA LEU A 62 -7.11 10.04 14.19
C LEU A 62 -7.80 11.04 13.27
N ASP A 63 -7.12 12.14 12.96
CA ASP A 63 -7.70 13.24 12.17
C ASP A 63 -7.82 12.89 10.69
N GLU A 64 -6.92 12.06 10.17
CA GLU A 64 -6.89 11.65 8.77
C GLU A 64 -6.29 10.25 8.65
N LEU A 65 -6.94 9.41 7.87
CA LEU A 65 -6.39 8.15 7.38
C LEU A 65 -6.95 7.92 5.98
N HIS A 66 -6.07 7.77 4.99
CA HIS A 66 -6.48 7.40 3.65
C HIS A 66 -5.38 6.60 2.95
N VAL A 67 -5.78 5.85 1.94
CA VAL A 67 -4.88 5.16 1.01
C VAL A 67 -5.13 5.65 -0.40
N THR A 68 -4.06 5.94 -1.11
CA THR A 68 -4.07 6.41 -2.50
C THR A 68 -3.08 5.60 -3.32
N GLU A 69 -3.41 5.34 -4.56
CA GLU A 69 -2.46 4.82 -5.53
C GLU A 69 -1.61 5.97 -6.09
N SER A 70 -0.30 5.80 -6.07
CA SER A 70 0.68 6.70 -6.65
C SER A 70 1.21 6.07 -7.93
N VAL A 71 1.34 6.89 -8.97
CA VAL A 71 1.92 6.44 -10.23
C VAL A 71 3.41 6.14 -10.02
N SER A 72 3.82 4.90 -10.27
CA SER A 72 5.22 4.54 -10.40
C SER A 72 5.71 5.07 -11.74
N VAL A 73 6.65 6.03 -11.74
CA VAL A 73 7.21 6.59 -12.99
C VAL A 73 7.91 5.51 -13.83
N PRO A 74 7.91 5.64 -15.17
CA PRO A 74 8.16 4.54 -16.09
C PRO A 74 9.61 4.04 -16.09
N TYR A 75 9.73 2.76 -16.42
CA TYR A 75 10.98 2.06 -16.69
C TYR A 75 11.58 2.56 -18.00
N PHE A 76 12.86 2.96 -17.97
CA PHE A 76 13.63 3.26 -19.17
C PHE A 76 14.42 2.02 -19.58
N PRO A 77 14.03 1.33 -20.66
CA PRO A 77 14.78 0.18 -21.11
C PRO A 77 16.12 0.60 -21.75
N SER A 78 17.12 -0.26 -21.59
CA SER A 78 18.49 -0.05 -22.05
C SER A 78 18.64 -0.20 -23.57
N PHE A 79 19.78 0.22 -24.12
CA PHE A 79 20.04 0.21 -25.58
C PHE A 79 19.98 -1.20 -26.18
N VAL A 80 20.61 -2.20 -25.53
CA VAL A 80 20.70 -3.59 -26.02
C VAL A 80 19.31 -4.23 -26.16
N GLU A 81 18.46 -3.95 -25.18
CA GLU A 81 17.11 -4.45 -25.11
C GLU A 81 16.28 -3.86 -26.32
N ARG A 82 16.54 -2.62 -26.79
CA ARG A 82 15.84 -2.01 -27.96
C ARG A 82 16.13 -2.72 -29.27
N GLU A 83 17.31 -3.30 -29.43
CA GLU A 83 17.74 -3.91 -30.69
C GLU A 83 17.03 -5.24 -30.95
N GLN A 84 16.63 -5.98 -29.91
CA GLN A 84 15.93 -7.26 -30.07
C GLN A 84 14.47 -7.11 -30.55
N CYS A 85 13.83 -5.96 -30.32
CA CYS A 85 12.48 -5.69 -30.83
C CYS A 85 12.46 -5.21 -32.29
N ASN A 86 13.61 -4.84 -32.85
CA ASN A 86 13.73 -4.44 -34.25
C ASN A 86 13.88 -5.62 -35.23
N ILE A 87 14.03 -6.85 -34.75
CA ILE A 87 14.32 -8.02 -35.61
C ILE A 87 13.05 -8.76 -36.07
N SER A 88 11.86 -8.46 -35.52
CA SER A 88 10.60 -9.14 -35.86
C SER A 88 9.73 -8.42 -36.92
N VAL A 89 10.25 -7.40 -37.62
CA VAL A 89 9.55 -6.79 -38.76
C VAL A 89 10.26 -7.23 -40.05
N GLN A 90 9.83 -8.36 -40.62
CA GLN A 90 10.03 -8.63 -42.03
C GLN A 90 8.68 -8.88 -42.70
N ASP A 91 8.50 -8.16 -43.80
CA ASP A 91 7.30 -7.92 -44.58
C ASP A 91 6.53 -9.16 -45.06
N SER A 92 5.19 -9.11 -45.00
CA SER A 92 4.30 -9.55 -46.08
C SER A 92 2.84 -9.13 -45.86
N PRO A 93 2.11 -8.66 -46.89
CA PRO A 93 0.72 -8.25 -46.77
C PRO A 93 -0.24 -9.39 -47.16
N ASN A 94 -1.22 -9.74 -46.32
CA ASN A 94 -2.48 -10.28 -46.85
C ASN A 94 -3.69 -10.25 -45.91
N ASN A 95 -4.83 -10.01 -46.56
CA ASN A 95 -6.21 -9.88 -46.08
C ASN A 95 -6.72 -11.02 -45.19
N ASN A 96 -7.44 -10.65 -44.12
CA ASN A 96 -8.85 -10.94 -43.85
C ASN A 96 -9.11 -10.92 -42.34
N GLY A 97 -10.30 -10.43 -41.96
CA GLY A 97 -10.66 -10.15 -40.58
C GLY A 97 -10.61 -11.37 -39.67
N GLU A 98 -9.73 -11.28 -38.67
CA GLU A 98 -9.90 -11.85 -37.35
C GLU A 98 -9.34 -10.80 -36.38
N GLU A 99 -10.18 -10.32 -35.44
CA GLU A 99 -9.73 -9.54 -34.29
C GLU A 99 -8.95 -10.50 -33.36
N LEU A 100 -7.74 -10.85 -33.81
CA LEU A 100 -6.69 -11.36 -32.96
C LEU A 100 -6.27 -10.17 -32.09
N THR A 101 -6.62 -10.21 -30.81
CA THR A 101 -5.96 -9.41 -29.78
C THR A 101 -4.47 -9.75 -29.81
N GLU A 102 -3.74 -9.12 -30.72
CA GLU A 102 -2.29 -9.21 -30.81
C GLU A 102 -1.72 -8.66 -29.51
N SER A 103 -1.22 -9.58 -28.70
CA SER A 103 -0.41 -9.27 -27.53
C SER A 103 0.89 -8.62 -28.02
N CYS A 104 0.84 -7.31 -28.27
CA CYS A 104 2.03 -6.51 -28.46
C CYS A 104 2.79 -6.53 -27.12
N GLN A 105 3.74 -7.46 -26.96
CA GLN A 105 4.74 -7.41 -25.90
C GLN A 105 5.70 -6.27 -26.23
N GLN A 106 5.23 -5.04 -25.98
CA GLN A 106 5.97 -3.86 -26.32
C GLN A 106 7.12 -3.66 -25.33
N PHE A 107 8.29 -3.49 -25.94
CA PHE A 107 9.51 -3.09 -25.30
C PHE A 107 9.34 -1.89 -24.36
N GLY A 108 9.76 -2.02 -23.09
CA GLY A 108 9.75 -0.92 -22.11
C GLY A 108 8.57 -0.90 -21.14
N ILE A 109 7.64 -1.85 -21.20
CA ILE A 109 6.60 -1.98 -20.17
C ILE A 109 7.13 -2.90 -19.05
N ARG A 110 7.67 -2.32 -17.96
CA ARG A 110 7.66 -3.07 -16.69
C ARG A 110 6.22 -3.14 -16.22
N ARG A 111 5.72 -4.33 -15.87
CA ARG A 111 4.50 -4.46 -15.07
C ARG A 111 4.86 -4.00 -13.65
N GLY A 112 5.06 -2.70 -13.51
CA GLY A 112 5.55 -2.08 -12.28
C GLY A 112 4.62 -2.40 -11.13
N HIS A 113 5.21 -2.56 -9.94
CA HIS A 113 4.47 -2.62 -8.70
C HIS A 113 3.49 -1.46 -8.61
N ARG A 114 2.24 -1.77 -8.27
CA ARG A 114 1.27 -0.76 -7.87
C ARG A 114 1.77 -0.12 -6.59
N CYS A 115 2.04 1.18 -6.62
CA CYS A 115 2.52 1.89 -5.46
C CYS A 115 1.33 2.45 -4.70
N LEU A 116 1.07 1.96 -3.50
CA LEU A 116 0.05 2.49 -2.62
C LEU A 116 0.71 3.30 -1.49
N VAL A 117 0.12 4.43 -1.16
CA VAL A 117 0.58 5.30 -0.08
C VAL A 117 -0.56 5.46 0.92
N VAL A 118 -0.32 5.07 2.17
CA VAL A 118 -1.22 5.32 3.28
C VAL A 118 -0.77 6.59 3.99
N LYS A 119 -1.63 7.60 4.07
CA LYS A 119 -1.38 8.81 4.85
C LYS A 119 -2.17 8.74 6.15
N ALA A 120 -1.49 9.01 7.27
CA ALA A 120 -2.09 9.08 8.60
C ALA A 120 -1.72 10.40 9.28
N ARG A 121 -2.71 11.13 9.80
CA ARG A 121 -2.53 12.38 10.55
C ARG A 121 -3.27 12.32 11.87
N SER A 122 -2.57 12.71 12.93
CA SER A 122 -3.09 12.85 14.29
C SER A 122 -2.15 13.76 15.07
N ARG A 123 -2.65 14.36 16.15
CA ARG A 123 -1.82 15.02 17.16
C ARG A 123 -0.83 14.08 17.84
N SER A 124 -1.19 12.82 18.05
CA SER A 124 -0.30 11.82 18.67
C SER A 124 -0.69 10.40 18.29
N PHE A 125 0.31 9.51 18.25
CA PHE A 125 0.12 8.10 17.96
C PHE A 125 0.63 7.23 19.13
N LEU A 126 0.01 6.07 19.33
CA LEU A 126 0.52 5.05 20.25
C LEU A 126 1.75 4.36 19.64
N TYR A 127 2.51 3.69 20.50
CA TYR A 127 3.66 2.91 20.05
C TYR A 127 3.23 1.83 19.05
N HIS A 128 3.84 1.85 17.86
CA HIS A 128 3.52 1.03 16.69
C HIS A 128 2.13 1.21 16.05
N GLN A 129 1.32 2.18 16.50
CA GLN A 129 -0.07 2.34 16.04
C GLN A 129 -0.20 2.39 14.52
N VAL A 130 0.59 3.22 13.84
CA VAL A 130 0.53 3.38 12.38
C VAL A 130 0.86 2.06 11.66
N ARG A 131 1.84 1.30 12.15
CA ARG A 131 2.24 0.01 11.55
C ARG A 131 1.18 -1.07 11.74
N LEU A 132 0.49 -1.05 12.88
CA LEU A 132 -0.63 -1.96 13.15
C LEU A 132 -1.85 -1.61 12.30
N LEU A 133 -2.17 -0.31 12.14
CA LEU A 133 -3.23 0.16 11.23
C LEU A 133 -2.94 -0.29 9.79
N VAL A 134 -1.72 -0.07 9.30
CA VAL A 134 -1.32 -0.49 7.95
C VAL A 134 -1.37 -2.02 7.78
N GLY A 135 -1.00 -2.79 8.81
CA GLY A 135 -1.13 -4.25 8.81
C GLY A 135 -2.58 -4.72 8.61
N VAL A 136 -3.53 -4.10 9.32
CA VAL A 136 -4.96 -4.38 9.15
C VAL A 136 -5.44 -3.97 7.76
N LEU A 137 -5.03 -2.79 7.26
CA LEU A 137 -5.37 -2.36 5.91
C LEU A 137 -4.84 -3.34 4.84
N LYS A 138 -3.63 -3.90 5.02
CA LYS A 138 -3.11 -4.96 4.14
C LYS A 138 -4.03 -6.17 4.15
N CYS A 139 -4.41 -6.67 5.33
CA CYS A 139 -5.31 -7.83 5.45
C CYS A 139 -6.66 -7.58 4.75
N VAL A 140 -7.24 -6.39 4.92
CA VAL A 140 -8.48 -5.98 4.23
C VAL A 140 -8.29 -5.89 2.72
N GLY A 141 -7.17 -5.31 2.28
CA GLY A 141 -6.85 -5.19 0.85
C GLY A 141 -6.66 -6.55 0.18
N THR A 142 -6.11 -7.54 0.88
CA THR A 142 -5.99 -8.93 0.42
C THR A 142 -7.27 -9.75 0.57
N GLY A 143 -8.33 -9.20 1.20
CA GLY A 143 -9.58 -9.92 1.45
C GLY A 143 -9.55 -10.94 2.61
N GLN A 144 -8.50 -10.95 3.43
CA GLN A 144 -8.41 -11.84 4.61
C GLN A 144 -9.37 -11.42 5.74
N ILE A 145 -9.68 -10.13 5.81
CA ILE A 145 -10.51 -9.51 6.84
C ILE A 145 -11.50 -8.57 6.15
N THR A 146 -12.75 -8.53 6.62
CA THR A 146 -13.76 -7.63 6.05
C THR A 146 -13.75 -6.25 6.72
N VAL A 147 -14.37 -5.25 6.08
CA VAL A 147 -14.52 -3.91 6.68
C VAL A 147 -15.33 -3.95 7.99
N ALA A 148 -16.31 -4.88 8.10
CA ALA A 148 -17.07 -5.08 9.32
C ALA A 148 -16.17 -5.60 10.46
N ASP A 149 -15.26 -6.51 10.15
CA ASP A 149 -14.30 -7.04 11.13
C ASP A 149 -13.34 -5.96 11.64
N VAL A 150 -12.97 -4.97 10.81
CA VAL A 150 -12.17 -3.82 11.29
C VAL A 150 -12.89 -3.07 12.41
N LYS A 151 -14.22 -2.88 12.28
CA LYS A 151 -15.05 -2.28 13.33
C LYS A 151 -15.09 -3.17 14.57
N CYS A 152 -15.19 -4.48 14.40
CA CYS A 152 -15.14 -5.45 15.49
C CYS A 152 -13.79 -5.40 16.22
N ILE A 153 -12.66 -5.37 15.50
CA ILE A 153 -11.31 -5.26 16.07
C ILE A 153 -11.18 -3.96 16.88
N LEU A 154 -11.64 -2.84 16.34
CA LEU A 154 -11.61 -1.56 17.05
C LEU A 154 -12.44 -1.60 18.35
N ASN A 155 -13.59 -2.27 18.33
CA ASN A 155 -14.45 -2.42 19.50
C ASN A 155 -13.95 -3.46 20.51
N ALA A 156 -13.19 -4.48 20.07
CA ALA A 156 -12.70 -5.57 20.91
C ALA A 156 -11.65 -5.11 21.94
N ARG A 157 -10.93 -4.01 21.67
CA ARG A 157 -9.94 -3.40 22.58
C ARG A 157 -8.83 -4.36 23.06
N SER A 158 -8.60 -5.46 22.34
CA SER A 158 -7.63 -6.49 22.65
C SER A 158 -6.50 -6.56 21.60
N VAL A 159 -5.27 -6.79 22.06
CA VAL A 159 -4.04 -6.83 21.25
C VAL A 159 -3.93 -8.11 20.41
N THR A 160 -4.55 -9.21 20.85
CA THR A 160 -4.47 -10.52 20.17
C THR A 160 -5.22 -10.55 18.83
N ALA A 161 -6.19 -9.65 18.63
CA ALA A 161 -7.02 -9.60 17.43
C ALA A 161 -6.38 -8.82 16.26
N ALA A 162 -5.18 -8.26 16.45
CA ALA A 162 -4.56 -7.40 15.46
C ALA A 162 -3.77 -8.19 14.41
N SER A 163 -3.93 -7.80 13.15
CA SER A 163 -3.13 -8.26 12.01
C SER A 163 -1.61 -8.12 12.25
N PRO A 164 -0.77 -8.88 11.52
CA PRO A 164 0.67 -8.77 11.62
C PRO A 164 1.14 -7.32 11.42
N MET A 165 2.04 -6.88 12.28
CA MET A 165 2.59 -5.53 12.25
C MET A 165 3.39 -5.29 10.97
N ALA A 166 3.03 -4.25 10.21
CA ALA A 166 3.75 -3.86 9.01
C ALA A 166 5.24 -3.55 9.33
N PRO A 167 6.21 -3.81 8.44
CA PRO A 167 7.62 -3.50 8.66
C PRO A 167 7.86 -1.98 8.81
N ALA A 168 9.01 -1.58 9.36
CA ALA A 168 9.32 -0.16 9.58
C ALA A 168 9.83 0.54 8.31
N CYS A 169 10.42 -0.19 7.36
CA CYS A 169 11.06 0.35 6.15
C CYS A 169 10.14 1.20 5.27
N GLY A 170 8.83 0.95 5.29
CA GLY A 170 7.85 1.72 4.54
C GLY A 170 7.33 2.98 5.25
N LEU A 171 7.68 3.22 6.52
CA LEU A 171 7.11 4.30 7.33
C LEU A 171 7.95 5.58 7.28
N TYR A 172 7.30 6.70 6.94
CA TYR A 172 7.93 8.01 6.81
C TYR A 172 7.19 9.07 7.64
N LEU A 173 7.94 9.89 8.37
CA LEU A 173 7.44 11.13 8.93
C LEU A 173 7.51 12.21 7.84
N GLY A 174 6.36 12.67 7.34
CA GLY A 174 6.34 13.64 6.24
C GLY A 174 6.09 15.09 6.65
N HIS A 175 5.19 15.34 7.61
CA HIS A 175 4.85 16.71 8.00
C HIS A 175 4.47 16.78 9.48
N VAL A 176 4.93 17.83 10.15
CA VAL A 176 4.55 18.21 11.52
C VAL A 176 3.98 19.62 11.44
N LYS A 177 2.75 19.81 11.92
CA LYS A 177 2.11 21.13 11.95
C LYS A 177 2.44 21.81 13.27
N TYR A 178 2.82 23.09 13.20
CA TYR A 178 3.02 23.97 14.34
C TYR A 178 2.05 25.13 14.19
N ASP A 179 1.35 25.46 15.27
CA ASP A 179 0.52 26.65 15.34
C ASP A 179 1.42 27.79 15.80
N PHE A 180 1.64 28.79 14.92
CA PHE A 180 2.30 30.03 15.31
C PHE A 180 1.21 31.00 15.77
N ASN A 181 1.12 31.20 17.08
CA ASN A 181 0.31 32.26 17.68
C ASN A 181 1.07 33.58 17.71
#